data_AF-A0A9P6BVM6-F1
#
_entry.id   AF-A0A9P6BVM6-F1
#
_cell.length_a   1.000
_cell.length_b   1.000
_cell.length_c   1.000
_cell.angle_alpha   90.00
_cell.angle_beta   90.00
_cell.angle_gamma   90.00
#
_symmetry.space_group_name_H-M   'P 1'
#
loop_
_entity.id
_entity.type
_entity.pdbx_description
1 polymer ?
#
loop_
_entity_poly.entity_id
_entity_poly.type
_entity_poly.pdbx_seq_one_letter_code
_entity_poly.pdbx_strand_id
1 'polypeptide(L)' 'KLYTADITNVTMECKTAENLFREMCIVIEKVEQKWNVGVILFTTDASGELQKAQWLLKEKFPFIVTSDCHAHQVGVN' A
#
# COMPACT_ATOMS: atom_id res chain seq x y z
N LYS A 1 1.78 18.04 -15.19
CA LYS A 1 2.46 16.92 -14.49
C LYS A 1 1.97 15.62 -15.10
N LEU A 2 2.85 14.68 -15.39
CA LEU A 2 2.50 13.33 -15.85
C LEU A 2 2.39 12.43 -14.62
N TYR A 3 1.24 11.81 -14.41
CA TYR A 3 1.02 10.82 -13.36
C TYR A 3 0.93 9.45 -14.01
N THR A 4 1.66 8.49 -13.48
CA THR A 4 1.71 7.11 -13.99
C THR A 4 1.14 6.16 -12.95
N ALA A 5 0.38 5.17 -13.41
CA ALA A 5 0.03 4.02 -12.59
C ALA A 5 1.02 2.90 -12.90
N ASP A 6 1.65 2.36 -11.87
CA ASP A 6 2.51 1.20 -12.00
C ASP A 6 1.72 -0.07 -11.68
N ILE A 7 1.96 -1.13 -12.44
CA ILE A 7 1.35 -2.44 -12.24
C ILE A 7 2.47 -3.44 -11.97
N THR A 8 2.49 -4.01 -10.77
CA THR A 8 3.41 -5.09 -10.40
C THR A 8 2.67 -6.42 -10.52
N ASN A 9 3.19 -7.34 -11.34
CA ASN A 9 2.63 -8.68 -11.47
C ASN A 9 3.19 -9.58 -10.36
N VAL A 10 2.34 -9.96 -9.40
CA VAL A 10 2.68 -10.82 -8.26
C VAL A 10 2.10 -12.24 -8.38
N THR A 11 1.72 -12.68 -9.58
CA THR A 11 1.02 -13.97 -9.79
C THR A 11 1.83 -15.18 -9.33
N MET A 12 3.16 -15.11 -9.46
CA MET A 12 4.07 -16.20 -9.07
C MET A 12 4.57 -16.10 -7.62
N GLU A 13 4.23 -15.01 -6.92
CA GLU A 13 4.67 -14.81 -5.55
C GLU A 13 3.62 -15.34 -4.57
N CYS A 14 4.09 -15.94 -3.47
CA CYS A 14 3.21 -16.21 -2.35
C CYS A 14 2.74 -14.85 -1.81
N LYS A 15 1.43 -14.64 -1.79
CA LYS A 15 0.83 -13.49 -1.13
C LYS A 15 1.07 -13.70 0.36
N THR A 16 1.89 -12.84 0.94
CA THR A 16 2.05 -12.75 2.39
C THR A 16 2.04 -11.29 2.79
N ALA A 17 1.72 -11.02 4.05
CA ALA A 17 1.73 -9.66 4.60
C ALA A 17 3.12 -8.99 4.47
N GLU A 18 4.20 -9.75 4.60
CA GLU A 18 5.57 -9.28 4.48
C GLU A 18 5.91 -8.89 3.03
N ASN A 19 5.47 -9.69 2.06
CA ASN A 19 5.65 -9.38 0.64
C ASN A 19 4.84 -8.14 0.27
N LEU A 20 3.60 -8.03 0.75
CA LEU A 20 2.80 -6.81 0.56
C LEU A 20 3.49 -5.59 1.18
N PHE A 21 3.97 -5.69 2.42
CA PHE A 21 4.69 -4.61 3.09
C PHE A 21 5.96 -4.18 2.33
N ARG A 22 6.70 -5.14 1.74
CA ARG A 22 7.86 -4.85 0.87
C ARG A 22 7.43 -4.01 -0.33
N GLU A 23 6.36 -4.40 -1.02
CA GLU A 23 5.86 -3.63 -2.17
C GLU A 23 5.36 -2.24 -1.76
N MET A 24 4.69 -2.11 -0.61
CA MET A 24 4.27 -0.81 -0.07
C MET A 24 5.47 0.13 0.17
N CYS A 25 6.57 -0.39 0.73
CA CYS A 25 7.80 0.38 0.92
C CYS A 25 8.40 0.85 -0.40
N ILE A 26 8.48 -0.04 -1.40
CA ILE A 26 9.00 0.28 -2.73
C ILE A 26 8.19 1.41 -3.37
N VAL A 27 6.86 1.36 -3.26
CA VAL A 27 5.97 2.40 -3.80
C VAL A 27 6.20 3.73 -3.11
N ILE A 28 6.27 3.75 -1.77
CA ILE A 28 6.53 4.99 -1.01
C ILE A 28 7.86 5.60 -1.45
N GLU A 29 8.95 4.84 -1.39
CA GLU A 29 10.28 5.32 -1.77
C GLU A 29 10.30 5.86 -3.21
N LYS A 30 9.67 5.14 -4.14
CA LYS A 30 9.59 5.56 -5.55
C LYS A 30 8.80 6.85 -5.71
N VAL A 31 7.66 6.99 -5.07
CA VAL A 31 6.80 8.17 -5.18
C VAL A 31 7.47 9.39 -4.54
N GLU A 32 8.03 9.23 -3.35
CA GLU A 32 8.71 10.32 -2.65
C GLU A 32 9.93 10.80 -3.44
N GLN A 33 10.75 9.89 -3.98
CA GLN A 33 11.93 10.25 -4.76
C GLN A 33 11.60 10.79 -6.16
N LYS A 34 10.73 10.10 -6.92
CA LYS A 34 10.46 10.48 -8.32
C LYS A 34 9.57 11.70 -8.42
N TRP A 35 8.62 11.86 -7.50
CA TRP A 35 7.63 12.93 -7.57
C TRP A 35 7.93 14.07 -6.60
N ASN A 36 8.92 13.90 -5.71
CA ASN A 36 9.31 14.88 -4.70
C ASN A 36 8.11 15.33 -3.84
N VAL A 37 7.37 14.34 -3.34
CA VAL A 37 6.18 14.51 -2.48
C VAL A 37 6.36 13.72 -1.19
N GLY A 38 5.59 14.05 -0.15
CA GLY A 38 5.50 13.21 1.06
C GLY A 38 4.25 12.33 1.00
N VAL A 39 4.39 11.05 1.31
CA VAL A 39 3.24 10.15 1.43
C VAL A 39 2.65 10.27 2.84
N ILE A 40 1.35 10.59 2.94
CA ILE A 40 0.64 10.75 4.23
C ILE A 40 -0.43 9.67 4.49
N LEU A 41 -0.87 8.98 3.44
CA LEU A 41 -1.96 8.00 3.49
C LEU A 41 -1.66 6.85 2.53
N PHE A 42 -1.92 5.63 2.98
CA PHE A 42 -1.91 4.43 2.15
C PHE A 42 -3.29 3.76 2.21
N THR A 43 -3.95 3.63 1.05
CA THR A 43 -5.29 3.03 0.96
C THR A 43 -5.22 1.71 0.22
N THR A 44 -5.86 0.67 0.77
CA THR A 44 -5.78 -0.70 0.24
C THR A 44 -7.15 -1.39 0.23
N ASP A 45 -7.36 -2.40 -0.62
CA ASP A 45 -8.53 -3.27 -0.56
C ASP A 45 -8.52 -4.15 0.69
N ALA A 46 -9.68 -4.52 1.24
CA ALA A 46 -9.79 -5.19 2.54
C ALA A 46 -9.43 -6.69 2.50
N SER A 47 -8.19 -7.04 2.14
CA SER A 47 -7.70 -8.42 2.11
C SER A 47 -7.15 -8.90 3.48
N GLY A 48 -7.06 -10.22 3.70
CA GLY A 48 -6.64 -10.78 5.01
C GLY A 48 -5.18 -10.47 5.39
N GLU A 49 -4.29 -10.37 4.41
CA GLU A 49 -2.85 -10.09 4.64
C GLU A 49 -2.59 -8.62 4.97
N LEU A 50 -3.57 -7.79 4.66
CA LEU A 50 -3.53 -6.36 4.76
C LEU A 50 -3.31 -5.86 6.18
N GLN A 51 -3.99 -6.47 7.15
CA GLN A 51 -3.97 -5.97 8.53
C GLN A 51 -2.56 -6.00 9.10
N LYS A 52 -1.83 -7.09 8.87
CA LYS A 52 -0.43 -7.22 9.31
C LYS A 52 0.48 -6.31 8.50
N ALA A 53 0.31 -6.20 7.18
CA ALA A 53 1.11 -5.31 6.35
C ALA A 53 0.94 -3.83 6.76
N GLN A 54 -0.29 -3.39 7.04
CA GLN A 54 -0.58 -2.06 7.56
C GLN A 54 0.03 -1.82 8.94
N TRP A 55 0.04 -2.84 9.81
CA TRP A 55 0.68 -2.73 11.13
C TRP A 55 2.20 -2.53 10.99
N LEU A 56 2.86 -3.36 10.17
CA LEU A 56 4.29 -3.19 9.85
C LEU A 56 4.58 -1.82 9.21
N LEU A 57 3.69 -1.33 8.36
CA LEU A 57 3.81 0.01 7.77
C LEU A 57 3.76 1.10 8.83
N LYS A 58 2.83 1.02 9.79
CA LYS A 58 2.73 1.99 10.89
C LYS A 58 3.93 1.94 11.82
N GLU A 59 4.52 0.76 12.06
CA GLU A 59 5.76 0.65 12.83
C GLU A 59 6.94 1.34 12.12
N LYS A 60 7.06 1.17 10.80
CA LYS A 60 8.15 1.77 10.02
C LYS A 60 7.93 3.26 9.72
N PHE A 61 6.69 3.66 9.46
CA PHE A 61 6.29 5.02 9.09
C PHE A 61 5.11 5.50 9.95
N PRO A 62 5.35 5.90 11.22
CA PRO A 62 4.27 6.25 12.15
C PRO A 62 3.40 7.44 11.72
N PHE A 63 3.88 8.25 10.78
CA PHE A 63 3.17 9.41 10.24
C PHE A 63 2.22 9.04 9.08
N ILE A 64 2.31 7.83 8.51
CA ILE A 64 1.44 7.37 7.43
C ILE A 64 0.16 6.77 8.03
N VAL A 65 -0.97 7.32 7.62
CA VAL A 65 -2.29 6.74 7.93
C VAL A 65 -2.55 5.57 6.99
N THR A 66 -3.16 4.50 7.49
CA THR A 66 -3.64 3.38 6.65
C THR A 66 -5.17 3.35 6.69
N SER A 67 -5.79 3.13 5.54
CA SER A 67 -7.25 3.04 5.42
C SER A 67 -7.67 1.95 4.44
N ASP A 68 -8.82 1.34 4.69
CA ASP A 68 -9.41 0.41 3.73
C ASP A 68 -10.15 1.17 2.61
N CYS A 69 -10.20 0.56 1.44
CA CYS A 69 -10.85 1.14 0.27
C CYS A 69 -12.37 1.13 0.44
N HIS A 70 -12.98 2.30 0.33
CA HIS A 70 -14.44 2.47 0.45
C HIS A 70 -15.22 1.68 -0.62
N ALA A 71 -14.69 1.57 -1.85
CA ALA A 71 -15.36 0.81 -2.91
C ALA A 71 -15.51 -0.67 -2.55
N HIS A 72 -14.54 -1.24 -1.82
CA HIS A 72 -14.67 -2.59 -1.28
C HIS A 72 -15.73 -2.64 -0.17
N GLN A 73 -15.69 -1.69 0.78
CA GLN A 73 -16.63 -1.65 1.92
C GLN A 73 -18.10 -1.50 1.49
N VAL A 74 -18.39 -0.73 0.45
CA VAL A 74 -19.76 -0.57 -0.06
C VAL A 74 -20.22 -1.80 -0.85
N GLY A 75 -19.32 -2.49 -1.54
CA GLY A 75 -19.65 -3.70 -2.30
C GLY A 75 -19.84 -4.97 -1.47
N VAL A 76 -19.57 -4.91 -0.15
CA VAL A 76 -19.77 -6.02 0.80
C VAL A 76 -21.10 -5.87 1.57
N ASN A 77 -21.83 -4.77 1.38
CA ASN A 77 -23.17 -4.56 1.96
C ASN A 77 -24.29 -5.06 1.03
#